data_AF-A0A261GMM8-F1
#
_entry.id   AF-A0A261GMM8-F1
#
_cell.length_a   1.000
_cell.length_b   1.000
_cell.length_c   1.000
_cell.angle_alpha   90.00
_cell.angle_beta   90.00
_cell.angle_gamma   90.00
#
_symmetry.space_group_name_H-M   'P 1'
#
loop_
_entity.id
_entity.type
_entity.pdbx_description
1 polymer ?
#
loop_
_entity_poly.entity_id
_entity_poly.type
_entity_poly.pdbx_seq_one_letter_code
_entity_poly.pdbx_strand_id
1 'polypeptide(L)'
;MTYLQLAYLHLITIVPAFLIGTFLILSRKGTFAHRKLGPAYMLLMITSAVVTLFMPARVGPTLFKHFGLIHLLSLLVLYSVPTAFIAIKQGNIKKHRASMTGLYFGGLILAGIFALMPGRMLNQWIFG
;
A
#
# COMPACT_ATOMS: atom_id res chain seq x y z
N MET A 1 -21.09 3.11 -1.37
CA MET A 1 -20.24 2.00 -1.87
C MET A 1 -20.43 0.82 -0.94
N THR A 2 -20.65 -0.39 -1.47
CA THR A 2 -20.68 -1.61 -0.67
C THR A 2 -19.25 -2.05 -0.30
N TYR A 3 -19.11 -2.94 0.68
CA TYR A 3 -17.81 -3.50 1.06
C TYR A 3 -17.10 -4.16 -0.14
N LEU A 4 -17.83 -4.91 -0.96
CA LEU A 4 -17.28 -5.57 -2.15
C LEU A 4 -16.75 -4.57 -3.18
N GLN A 5 -17.46 -3.47 -3.41
CA GLN A 5 -16.99 -2.41 -4.30
C GLN A 5 -15.66 -1.81 -3.81
N LEU A 6 -15.55 -1.51 -2.52
CA LEU A 6 -14.30 -1.02 -1.92
C LEU A 6 -13.18 -2.07 -2.02
N ALA A 7 -13.50 -3.33 -1.76
CA ALA A 7 -12.54 -4.42 -1.85
C ALA A 7 -12.01 -4.61 -3.27
N TYR A 8 -12.86 -4.54 -4.30
CA TYR A 8 -12.41 -4.61 -5.70
C TYR A 8 -11.60 -3.38 -6.12
N LEU A 9 -12.00 -2.17 -5.72
CA LEU A 9 -11.21 -0.96 -5.98
C LEU A 9 -9.83 -1.04 -5.32
N HIS A 10 -9.78 -1.52 -4.07
CA HIS A 10 -8.53 -1.78 -3.37
C HIS A 10 -7.70 -2.84 -4.11
N LEU A 11 -8.31 -3.93 -4.57
CA LEU A 11 -7.60 -5.01 -5.26
C LEU A 11 -6.99 -4.57 -6.59
N ILE A 12 -7.77 -3.86 -7.42
CA ILE A 12 -7.35 -3.36 -8.74
C ILE A 12 -6.22 -2.33 -8.61
N THR A 13 -6.13 -1.63 -7.48
CA THR A 13 -5.04 -0.69 -7.23
C THR A 13 -3.82 -1.35 -6.58
N ILE A 14 -4.03 -2.19 -5.57
CA ILE A 14 -2.95 -2.78 -4.77
C ILE A 14 -2.19 -3.89 -5.50
N VAL A 15 -2.85 -4.67 -6.36
CA VAL A 15 -2.18 -5.77 -7.10
C VAL A 15 -1.17 -5.22 -8.11
N PRO A 16 -1.51 -4.26 -9.00
CA PRO A 16 -0.51 -3.61 -9.83
C PRO A 16 0.55 -2.86 -9.01
N ALA A 17 0.16 -2.21 -7.91
CA ALA A 17 1.13 -1.54 -7.03
C ALA A 17 2.15 -2.53 -6.46
N PHE A 18 1.73 -3.72 -6.04
CA PHE A 18 2.63 -4.78 -5.57
C PHE A 18 3.62 -5.20 -6.64
N LEU A 19 3.15 -5.48 -7.86
CA LEU A 19 4.00 -5.90 -8.98
C LEU A 19 5.01 -4.81 -9.36
N ILE A 20 4.55 -3.56 -9.52
CA ILE A 20 5.41 -2.43 -9.85
C ILE A 20 6.39 -2.16 -8.70
N GLY A 21 5.94 -2.17 -7.45
CA GLY A 21 6.76 -1.97 -6.27
C GLY A 21 7.87 -3.01 -6.17
N THR A 22 7.55 -4.29 -6.39
CA THR A 22 8.52 -5.40 -6.41
C THR A 22 9.58 -5.14 -7.48
N PHE A 23 9.14 -4.82 -8.69
CA PHE A 23 10.04 -4.49 -9.79
C PHE A 23 10.93 -3.28 -9.48
N LEU A 24 10.39 -2.21 -8.88
CA LEU A 24 11.15 -1.01 -8.52
C LEU A 24 12.19 -1.26 -7.42
N ILE A 25 11.87 -2.13 -6.44
CA ILE A 25 12.79 -2.51 -5.37
C ILE A 25 13.96 -3.34 -5.93
N LEU A 26 13.70 -4.25 -6.87
CA LEU A 26 14.73 -5.11 -7.46
C LEU A 26 15.54 -4.40 -8.56
N SER A 27 14.90 -3.57 -9.38
CA SER A 27 15.53 -2.89 -10.52
C SER A 27 16.59 -1.85 -10.14
N ARG A 28 17.46 -1.48 -11.07
CA ARG A 28 18.44 -0.40 -10.87
C ARG A 28 17.72 0.95 -10.70
N LYS A 29 18.13 1.67 -9.66
CA LYS A 29 17.47 2.89 -9.18
C LYS A 29 17.89 4.08 -10.04
N GLY A 30 16.97 5.00 -10.29
CA GLY A 30 17.22 6.19 -11.12
C GLY A 30 17.23 5.98 -12.64
N THR A 31 16.99 4.75 -13.12
CA THR A 31 16.79 4.43 -14.54
C THR A 31 15.54 5.08 -15.11
N PHE A 32 15.41 5.13 -16.45
CA PHE A 32 14.21 5.63 -17.12
C PHE A 32 12.95 4.91 -16.63
N ALA A 33 13.00 3.58 -16.56
CA ALA A 33 11.91 2.75 -16.04
C ALA A 33 11.54 3.13 -14.60
N HIS A 34 12.54 3.30 -13.72
CA HIS A 34 12.30 3.71 -12.34
C HIS A 34 11.61 5.08 -12.25
N ARG A 35 12.04 6.05 -13.06
CA ARG A 35 11.48 7.41 -13.07
C ARG A 35 10.05 7.48 -13.65
N LYS A 36 9.69 6.56 -14.55
CA LYS A 36 8.33 6.48 -15.12
C LYS A 36 7.36 5.68 -14.26
N LEU A 37 7.79 4.54 -13.72
CA LEU A 37 6.95 3.67 -12.90
C LEU A 37 6.81 4.16 -11.45
N GLY A 38 7.79 4.88 -10.91
CA GLY A 38 7.75 5.40 -9.54
C GLY A 38 6.51 6.28 -9.25
N PRO A 39 6.19 7.28 -10.09
CA PRO A 39 4.97 8.08 -9.92
C PRO A 39 3.68 7.27 -10.02
N ALA A 40 3.60 6.32 -10.96
CA ALA A 40 2.44 5.44 -11.10
C ALA A 40 2.23 4.59 -9.84
N TYR A 41 3.32 4.00 -9.32
CA TYR A 41 3.33 3.27 -8.05
C TYR A 41 2.84 4.13 -6.88
N MET A 42 3.39 5.34 -6.73
CA MET A 42 2.98 6.28 -5.66
C MET A 42 1.50 6.62 -5.73
N LEU A 43 0.96 6.86 -6.94
CA LEU A 43 -0.45 7.16 -7.14
C LEU A 43 -1.33 5.98 -6.74
N LEU A 44 -1.01 4.77 -7.22
CA LEU A 44 -1.75 3.55 -6.86
C LEU A 44 -1.77 3.30 -5.35
N MET A 45 -0.63 3.52 -4.68
CA MET A 45 -0.51 3.37 -3.24
C MET A 45 -1.37 4.38 -2.47
N ILE A 46 -1.38 5.66 -2.88
CA ILE A 46 -2.25 6.68 -2.27
C ILE A 46 -3.73 6.34 -2.49
N THR A 47 -4.13 6.00 -3.72
CA THR A 47 -5.52 5.64 -4.03
C THR A 47 -5.97 4.46 -3.17
N SER A 48 -5.15 3.42 -3.10
CA SER A 48 -5.42 2.24 -2.29
C SER A 48 -5.54 2.57 -0.80
N ALA A 49 -4.64 3.39 -0.26
CA ALA A 49 -4.66 3.82 1.15
C ALA A 49 -5.89 4.67 1.49
N VAL A 50 -6.37 5.51 0.56
CA VAL A 50 -7.63 6.25 0.75
C VAL A 50 -8.81 5.28 0.77
N VAL A 51 -8.86 4.32 -0.17
CA VAL A 51 -9.94 3.32 -0.21
C VAL A 51 -10.01 2.51 1.09
N THR A 52 -8.87 2.08 1.64
CA THR A 52 -8.82 1.27 2.87
C THR A 52 -9.30 2.01 4.10
N LEU A 53 -9.24 3.35 4.15
CA LEU A 53 -9.81 4.13 5.27
C LEU A 53 -11.35 4.03 5.35
N PHE A 54 -12.01 3.75 4.22
CA PHE A 54 -13.45 3.52 4.17
C PHE A 54 -13.83 2.04 4.40
N MET A 55 -12.86 1.14 4.55
CA MET A 55 -13.10 -0.27 4.79
C MET A 55 -13.08 -0.58 6.29
N PRO A 56 -14.17 -1.13 6.88
CA PRO A 56 -14.17 -1.49 8.29
C PRO A 56 -13.10 -2.54 8.60
N ALA A 57 -12.36 -2.30 9.67
CA ALA A 57 -11.38 -3.27 10.16
C ALA A 57 -12.09 -4.52 10.70
N ARG A 58 -11.61 -5.69 10.26
CA ARG A 58 -12.11 -7.01 10.69
C ARG A 58 -11.04 -7.83 11.40
N VAL A 59 -9.93 -7.20 11.77
CA VAL A 59 -8.77 -7.84 12.41
C VAL A 59 -8.39 -7.03 13.64
N GLY A 60 -8.31 -7.70 14.79
CA GLY A 60 -7.96 -7.07 16.06
C GLY A 60 -9.06 -6.17 16.64
N PRO A 61 -8.74 -5.44 17.73
CA PRO A 61 -9.69 -4.51 18.34
C PRO A 61 -10.01 -3.35 17.40
N THR A 62 -11.26 -2.90 17.44
CA THR A 62 -11.76 -1.79 16.62
C THR A 62 -12.31 -0.66 17.48
N LEU A 63 -11.91 0.57 17.18
CA LEU A 63 -12.53 1.79 17.66
C LEU A 63 -13.76 2.10 16.78
N PHE A 64 -14.88 2.46 17.41
CA PHE A 64 -16.17 2.76 16.74
C PHE A 64 -16.67 1.66 15.79
N LYS A 65 -16.27 0.39 16.00
CA LYS A 65 -16.57 -0.74 15.09
C LYS A 65 -16.07 -0.55 13.64
N HIS A 66 -15.13 0.37 13.41
CA HIS A 66 -14.62 0.69 12.08
C HIS A 66 -13.09 0.76 12.03
N PHE A 67 -12.49 1.63 12.83
CA PHE A 67 -11.05 1.88 12.79
C PHE A 67 -10.33 0.83 13.63
N GLY A 68 -9.45 0.05 13.02
CA GLY A 68 -8.59 -0.91 13.71
C GLY A 68 -7.11 -0.65 13.44
N LEU A 69 -6.23 -1.41 14.08
CA LEU A 69 -4.76 -1.26 13.95
C LEU A 69 -4.28 -1.30 12.49
N ILE A 70 -4.97 -2.05 11.62
CA ILE A 70 -4.64 -2.12 10.19
C ILE A 70 -4.78 -0.77 9.46
N HIS A 71 -5.56 0.18 9.97
CA HIS A 71 -5.67 1.52 9.38
C HIS A 71 -4.38 2.32 9.53
N LEU A 72 -3.54 1.99 10.51
CA LEU A 72 -2.21 2.59 10.67
C LEU A 72 -1.33 2.33 9.45
N LEU A 73 -1.52 1.22 8.74
CA LEU A 73 -0.81 0.95 7.48
C LEU A 73 -1.25 1.92 6.37
N SER A 74 -2.53 2.29 6.34
CA SER A 74 -3.04 3.32 5.42
C SER A 74 -2.42 4.69 5.75
N LEU A 75 -2.36 5.06 7.04
CA LEU A 75 -1.71 6.29 7.48
C LEU A 75 -0.21 6.30 7.16
N LEU A 76 0.47 5.16 7.33
CA LEU A 76 1.88 5.00 6.95
C LEU A 76 2.08 5.31 5.46
N VAL A 77 1.20 4.81 4.58
CA VAL A 77 1.27 5.07 3.13
C VAL A 77 1.02 6.56 2.84
N LEU A 78 -0.05 7.14 3.41
CA LEU A 78 -0.40 8.54 3.22
C LEU A 78 0.68 9.50 3.73
N TYR A 79 1.46 9.11 4.74
CA TYR A 79 2.61 9.87 5.21
C TYR A 79 3.86 9.62 4.35
N SER A 80 4.15 8.37 4.02
CA SER A 80 5.40 7.97 3.36
C SER A 80 5.48 8.41 1.92
N VAL A 81 4.36 8.40 1.16
CA VAL A 81 4.38 8.80 -0.26
C VAL A 81 4.73 10.29 -0.43
N PRO A 82 4.03 11.25 0.21
CA PRO A 82 4.40 12.66 0.10
C PRO A 82 5.82 12.93 0.60
N THR A 83 6.20 12.29 1.71
CA THR A 83 7.55 12.40 2.27
C THR A 83 8.61 11.93 1.28
N ALA A 84 8.39 10.78 0.62
CA ALA A 84 9.32 10.25 -0.37
C ALA A 84 9.39 11.11 -1.64
N PHE A 85 8.26 11.70 -2.05
CA PHE A 85 8.18 12.60 -3.19
C PHE A 85 8.91 13.94 -2.93
N ILE A 86 8.71 14.53 -1.76
CA ILE A 86 9.43 15.73 -1.35
C ILE A 86 10.93 15.46 -1.23
N ALA A 87 11.30 14.32 -0.62
CA ALA A 87 12.70 13.92 -0.46
C ALA A 87 13.42 13.81 -1.81
N ILE A 88 12.81 13.19 -2.83
CA ILE A 88 13.45 13.08 -4.15
C ILE A 88 13.55 14.43 -4.86
N LYS A 89 12.56 15.32 -4.71
CA LYS A 89 12.64 16.69 -5.24
C LYS A 89 13.76 17.51 -4.61
N GLN A 90 14.05 17.28 -3.34
CA GLN A 90 15.15 17.92 -2.60
C GLN A 90 16.51 17.24 -2.83
N GLY A 91 16.59 16.21 -3.68
CA GLY A 91 17.82 15.43 -3.87
C GLY A 91 18.20 14.54 -2.68
N ASN A 92 17.34 14.41 -1.67
CA ASN A 92 17.57 13.56 -0.50
C ASN A 92 17.24 12.09 -0.79
N ILE A 93 18.17 11.41 -1.47
CA ILE A 93 18.03 10.02 -1.90
C ILE A 93 17.91 9.06 -0.71
N LYS A 94 18.63 9.32 0.40
CA LYS A 94 18.58 8.47 1.59
C LYS A 94 17.17 8.44 2.18
N LYS A 95 16.53 9.61 2.34
CA LYS A 95 15.16 9.72 2.86
C LYS A 95 14.15 9.12 1.88
N HIS A 96 14.27 9.41 0.58
CA HIS A 96 13.41 8.80 -0.45
C HIS A 96 13.45 7.27 -0.39
N ARG A 97 14.66 6.68 -0.35
CA ARG A 97 14.86 5.24 -0.27
C ARG A 97 14.26 4.66 1.01
N ALA A 98 14.50 5.28 2.16
CA ALA A 98 13.96 4.82 3.44
C ALA A 98 12.42 4.81 3.43
N SER A 99 11.80 5.89 2.99
CA SER A 99 10.33 5.98 2.89
C SER A 99 9.74 4.98 1.91
N MET A 100 10.35 4.79 0.73
CA MET A 100 9.86 3.80 -0.25
C MET A 100 10.03 2.36 0.23
N THR A 101 11.13 2.06 0.92
CA THR A 101 11.37 0.71 1.48
C THR A 101 10.37 0.42 2.60
N GLY A 102 10.19 1.35 3.54
CA GLY A 102 9.20 1.21 4.62
C GLY A 102 7.78 1.07 4.09
N LEU A 103 7.42 1.84 3.06
CA LEU A 103 6.12 1.74 2.40
C LEU A 103 5.93 0.39 1.70
N TYR A 104 6.96 -0.19 1.07
CA TYR A 104 6.84 -1.50 0.44
C TYR A 104 6.66 -2.62 1.49
N PHE A 105 7.53 -2.70 2.49
CA PHE A 105 7.43 -3.78 3.49
C PHE A 105 6.24 -3.60 4.43
N GLY A 106 5.94 -2.39 4.88
CA GLY A 106 4.80 -2.11 5.75
C GLY A 106 3.47 -2.01 5.00
N GLY A 107 3.44 -1.21 3.92
CA GLY A 107 2.22 -0.91 3.18
C GLY A 107 1.79 -1.99 2.17
N LEU A 108 2.69 -2.88 1.73
CA LEU A 108 2.36 -4.00 0.85
C LEU A 108 2.54 -5.36 1.51
N ILE A 109 3.74 -5.69 1.99
CA ILE A 109 4.02 -7.06 2.46
C ILE A 109 3.23 -7.36 3.73
N LEU A 110 3.36 -6.52 4.75
CA LEU A 110 2.61 -6.69 6.00
C LEU A 110 1.10 -6.57 5.78
N ALA A 111 0.64 -5.62 4.96
CA ALA A 111 -0.76 -5.49 4.60
C ALA A 111 -1.31 -6.74 3.88
N GLY A 112 -0.52 -7.32 2.96
CA GLY A 112 -0.84 -8.55 2.24
C GLY A 112 -0.95 -9.76 3.16
N ILE A 113 -0.07 -9.88 4.17
CA ILE A 113 -0.16 -10.91 5.20
C ILE A 113 -1.50 -10.80 5.94
N PHE A 114 -1.91 -9.59 6.37
CA PHE A 114 -3.21 -9.37 6.99
C PHE A 114 -4.39 -9.65 6.05
N ALA A 115 -4.22 -9.43 4.75
CA ALA A 115 -5.25 -9.75 3.75
C ALA A 115 -5.44 -11.28 3.56
N LEU A 116 -4.39 -12.07 3.81
CA LEU A 116 -4.38 -13.53 3.69
C LEU A 116 -4.71 -14.27 5.00
N MET A 117 -5.03 -13.57 6.09
CA MET A 117 -5.46 -14.23 7.33
C MET A 117 -6.76 -15.03 7.14
N PRO A 118 -6.98 -16.13 7.89
CA PRO A 118 -8.22 -16.91 7.84
C PRO A 118 -9.47 -16.05 8.03
N GLY A 119 -10.52 -16.33 7.26
CA GLY A 119 -11.78 -15.56 7.28
C GLY A 119 -11.75 -14.25 6.49
N ARG A 120 -10.65 -13.93 5.81
CA ARG A 120 -10.56 -12.81 4.87
C ARG A 120 -10.93 -13.27 3.45
N MET A 121 -11.48 -12.35 2.67
CA MET A 121 -11.91 -12.61 1.29
C MET A 121 -10.82 -13.22 0.41
N LEU A 122 -9.59 -12.68 0.45
CA LEU A 122 -8.49 -13.17 -0.39
C LEU A 122 -7.98 -14.54 0.06
N ASN A 123 -7.97 -14.81 1.37
CA ASN A 123 -7.64 -16.14 1.90
C ASN A 123 -8.62 -17.20 1.40
N GLN A 124 -9.92 -16.91 1.46
CA GLN A 124 -10.98 -17.80 0.97
C GLN A 124 -10.87 -18.09 -0.53
N TRP A 125 -10.46 -17.11 -1.34
CA TRP A 125 -10.30 -17.33 -2.78
C TRP A 125 -9.10 -18.20 -3.14
N ILE A 126 -8.04 -18.19 -2.32
CA ILE A 126 -6.77 -18.87 -2.63
C ILE A 126 -6.69 -20.25 -1.95
N PHE A 127 -7.19 -20.36 -0.72
CA PHE A 127 -7.03 -21.54 0.14
C PHE A 127 -8.35 -22.18 0.57
N GLY A 128 -9.49 -21.54 0.26
CA GLY A 128 -10.83 -21.96 0.69
C GLY A 128 -11.58 -22.78 -0.34
#